data_AF-A0A938I362-F1
#
_entry.id   AF-A0A938I362-F1
#
_cell.length_a   1.000
_cell.length_b   1.000
_cell.length_c   1.000
_cell.angle_alpha   90.00
_cell.angle_beta   90.00
_cell.angle_gamma   90.00
#
_symmetry.space_group_name_H-M   'P 1'
#
loop_
_entity.id
_entity.type
_entity.pdbx_description
1 polymer ?
#
loop_
_entity_poly.entity_id
_entity_poly.type
_entity_poly.pdbx_seq_one_letter_code
_entity_poly.pdbx_strand_id
1 'polypeptide(L)'
;MLGVGDQSRINARLAWPVGYRLLPGENCPPFLRTDAAVMKRAGFASHHLWATPYETSERYPAGESPNQLPAGDGYTTDGRMWRTFTIASSTGPG
;
A
#
# COMPACT_ATOMS: atom_id res chain seq x y z
N MET A 1 -8.64 -12.77 -2.46
CA MET A 1 -9.55 -12.15 -1.47
C MET A 1 -8.76 -11.94 -0.19
N LEU A 2 -8.68 -10.72 0.34
CA LEU A 2 -7.83 -10.40 1.48
C LEU A 2 -8.66 -9.89 2.66
N GLY A 3 -8.37 -10.39 3.85
CA GLY A 3 -9.07 -10.03 5.08
C GLY A 3 -8.09 -9.96 6.24
N VAL A 4 -8.44 -9.14 7.24
CA VAL A 4 -7.70 -9.01 8.50
C VAL A 4 -8.54 -9.66 9.58
N GLY A 5 -7.99 -10.64 10.30
CA GLY A 5 -8.74 -11.40 11.30
C GLY A 5 -7.90 -11.74 12.51
N ASP A 6 -8.58 -11.94 13.63
CA ASP A 6 -8.00 -12.39 14.88
C ASP A 6 -8.24 -13.90 15.03
N GLN A 7 -7.16 -14.68 14.96
CA GLN A 7 -7.23 -16.15 15.06
C GLN A 7 -7.60 -16.65 16.46
N SER A 8 -7.44 -15.83 17.51
CA SER A 8 -7.76 -16.20 18.88
C SER A 8 -9.25 -16.09 19.21
N ARG A 9 -10.04 -15.44 18.34
CA ARG A 9 -11.44 -15.13 18.59
C ARG A 9 -12.35 -15.76 17.54
N ILE A 10 -13.16 -16.72 17.97
CA ILE A 10 -14.06 -17.48 17.10
C ILE A 10 -15.50 -16.94 17.15
N ASN A 11 -16.13 -16.81 15.99
CA ASN A 11 -17.54 -16.49 15.88
C ASN A 11 -18.40 -17.72 16.22
N ALA A 12 -19.25 -17.63 17.25
CA ALA A 12 -20.05 -18.76 17.74
C ALA A 12 -21.10 -19.29 16.74
N ARG A 13 -21.54 -18.47 15.77
CA ARG A 13 -22.53 -18.87 14.75
C ARG A 13 -21.91 -19.57 13.55
N LEU A 14 -20.71 -19.15 13.14
CA LEU A 14 -20.05 -19.61 11.92
C LEU A 14 -18.85 -20.52 12.20
N ALA A 15 -18.46 -20.67 13.47
CA ALA A 15 -17.29 -21.42 13.92
C ALA A 15 -15.97 -21.01 13.22
N TRP A 16 -15.89 -19.77 12.74
CA TRP A 16 -14.72 -19.22 12.04
C TRP A 16 -14.09 -18.05 12.82
N PRO A 17 -12.78 -17.77 12.65
CA PRO A 17 -12.14 -16.59 13.19
C PRO A 17 -12.86 -15.30 12.79
N VAL A 18 -13.00 -14.37 13.74
CA VAL A 18 -13.58 -13.05 13.46
C VAL A 18 -12.60 -12.23 12.62
N GLY A 19 -13.14 -11.44 11.69
CA GLY A 19 -12.30 -10.58 10.85
C GLY A 19 -13.10 -9.67 9.94
N TYR A 20 -12.39 -8.71 9.36
CA TYR A 20 -12.88 -7.77 8.36
C TYR A 20 -12.32 -8.12 6.99
N ARG A 21 -13.12 -7.85 5.96
CA ARG A 21 -12.73 -8.03 4.56
C ARG A 21 -12.34 -6.69 3.96
N LEU A 22 -11.20 -6.65 3.27
CA LEU A 22 -10.78 -5.50 2.49
C LEU A 22 -11.26 -5.68 1.04
N LEU A 23 -12.02 -4.70 0.54
CA LEU A 23 -12.53 -4.68 -0.83
C LEU A 23 -11.92 -3.48 -1.57
N PRO A 24 -10.77 -3.66 -2.26
CA PRO A 24 -10.02 -2.55 -2.83
C PRO A 24 -10.62 -1.95 -4.11
N GLY A 25 -11.71 -2.50 -4.65
CA GLY A 25 -12.30 -2.02 -5.92
C GLY A 25 -11.39 -2.25 -7.12
N GLU A 26 -11.69 -1.56 -8.22
CA GLU A 26 -10.85 -1.56 -9.43
C GLU A 26 -9.62 -0.68 -9.22
N ASN A 27 -8.46 -1.15 -9.70
CA ASN A 27 -7.19 -0.42 -9.61
C ASN A 27 -6.37 -0.65 -10.88
N CYS A 28 -5.47 0.28 -11.19
CA CYS A 28 -4.49 0.12 -12.25
C CYS A 28 -3.06 0.22 -11.68
N PRO A 29 -2.09 -0.50 -12.28
CA PRO A 29 -0.69 -0.31 -11.96
C PRO A 29 -0.25 1.11 -12.33
N PRO A 30 0.85 1.61 -11.73
CA PRO A 30 1.45 2.87 -12.15
C PRO A 30 1.91 2.76 -13.61
N PHE A 31 1.68 3.80 -14.41
CA PHE A 31 2.18 3.89 -15.79
C PHE A 31 3.66 4.28 -15.89
N LEU A 32 4.37 4.24 -14.76
CA LEU A 32 5.78 4.59 -14.65
C LEU A 32 6.63 3.39 -15.01
N ARG A 33 7.77 3.63 -15.67
CA ARG A 33 8.79 2.59 -15.84
C ARG A 33 9.34 2.19 -14.49
N THR A 34 9.65 0.91 -14.33
CA THR A 34 10.19 0.35 -13.08
C THR A 34 11.55 0.94 -12.70
N ASP A 35 12.32 1.45 -13.67
CA ASP A 35 13.62 2.10 -13.48
C ASP A 35 13.55 3.61 -13.19
N ALA A 36 12.36 4.21 -13.24
CA ALA A 36 12.19 5.64 -13.06
C ALA A 36 12.62 6.10 -11.66
N ALA A 37 13.29 7.26 -11.56
CA ALA A 37 13.75 7.80 -10.28
C ALA A 37 12.61 8.04 -9.27
N VAL A 38 11.39 8.26 -9.76
CA VAL A 38 10.19 8.37 -8.92
C VAL A 38 9.81 7.02 -8.29
N MET A 39 10.00 5.89 -8.98
CA MET A 39 9.72 4.56 -8.41
C MET A 39 10.67 4.20 -7.27
N LYS A 40 11.89 4.78 -7.25
CA LYS A 40 12.83 4.67 -6.12
C LYS A 40 12.47 5.53 -4.91
N ARG A 41 11.55 6.51 -5.07
CA ARG A 41 11.08 7.40 -3.99
C ARG A 41 9.66 7.06 -3.53
N ALA A 42 8.84 6.57 -4.45
CA ALA A 42 7.45 6.18 -4.24
C ALA A 42 7.28 4.67 -4.42
N GLY A 43 8.17 3.87 -3.81
CA GLY A 43 8.13 2.41 -3.90
C GLY A 43 6.78 1.82 -3.47
N PHE A 44 6.09 2.46 -2.53
CA PHE A 44 4.73 2.09 -2.10
C PHE A 44 3.70 2.04 -3.24
N ALA A 45 3.91 2.77 -4.35
CA ALA A 45 3.00 2.79 -5.50
C ALA A 45 3.10 1.55 -6.38
N SER A 46 4.12 0.71 -6.18
CA SER A 46 4.30 -0.54 -6.94
C SER A 46 3.30 -1.64 -6.59
N HIS A 47 2.65 -1.56 -5.43
CA HIS A 47 1.65 -2.52 -4.97
C HIS A 47 0.41 -1.81 -4.43
N HIS A 48 -0.76 -2.44 -4.55
CA HIS A 48 -2.03 -1.87 -4.07
C HIS A 48 -2.20 -1.96 -2.54
N LEU A 49 -1.52 -2.91 -1.90
CA LEU A 49 -1.58 -3.14 -0.46
C LEU A 49 -0.25 -3.70 0.04
N TRP A 50 0.14 -3.25 1.22
CA TRP A 50 1.27 -3.76 1.98
C TRP A 50 0.83 -4.19 3.40
N ALA A 51 1.66 -4.80 4.26
CA ALA A 51 1.33 -5.10 5.67
C ALA A 51 2.53 -4.97 6.66
N THR A 52 2.41 -4.26 7.79
CA THR A 52 3.48 -3.89 8.76
C THR A 52 3.05 -4.26 10.16
N PRO A 53 4.02 -4.66 11.01
CA PRO A 53 3.89 -4.46 12.45
C PRO A 53 3.74 -2.98 12.78
N TYR A 54 2.85 -2.65 13.70
CA TYR A 54 2.67 -1.26 14.14
C TYR A 54 3.94 -0.72 14.82
N GLU A 55 4.41 0.43 14.36
CA GLU A 55 5.52 1.19 14.94
C GLU A 55 5.15 2.69 14.95
N THR A 56 5.29 3.32 16.12
CA THR A 56 4.85 4.72 16.34
C THR A 56 5.58 5.76 15.49
N SER A 57 6.82 5.47 15.12
CA SER A 57 7.63 6.36 14.27
C SER A 57 7.30 6.24 12.78
N GLU A 58 6.64 5.15 12.35
CA GLU A 58 6.32 4.89 10.95
C GLU A 58 4.99 5.54 10.53
N ARG A 59 5.05 6.82 10.17
CA ARG A 59 3.84 7.63 9.86
C ARG A 59 3.54 7.85 8.38
N TYR A 60 4.54 7.78 7.50
CA TYR A 60 4.41 8.22 6.10
C TYR A 60 5.03 7.22 5.11
N PRO A 61 4.29 6.75 4.09
CA PRO A 61 4.79 5.75 3.13
C PRO A 61 5.90 6.27 2.18
N ALA A 62 6.11 7.57 2.13
CA ALA A 62 7.16 8.21 1.33
C ALA A 62 8.33 8.74 2.18
N GLY A 63 8.35 8.43 3.49
CA GLY A 63 9.28 9.00 4.46
C GLY A 63 8.81 10.35 5.03
N GLU A 64 9.51 10.85 6.05
CA GLU A 64 9.11 12.08 6.78
C GLU A 64 9.29 13.37 5.97
N SER A 65 10.24 13.41 5.05
CA SER A 65 10.56 14.61 4.25
C SER A 65 10.70 14.26 2.78
N PRO A 66 9.60 13.94 2.06
CA PRO A 66 9.64 13.38 0.70
C PRO A 66 10.15 14.35 -0.37
N ASN A 67 10.17 15.65 -0.07
CA ASN A 67 10.60 16.67 -1.04
C ASN A 67 12.11 16.51 -1.32
N GLN A 68 12.45 16.23 -2.57
CA GLN A 68 13.83 16.08 -3.05
C GLN A 68 14.67 15.00 -2.36
N LEU A 69 14.05 14.00 -1.72
CA LEU A 69 14.81 12.86 -1.18
C LEU A 69 15.71 12.24 -2.26
N PRO A 70 16.95 11.85 -1.90
CA PRO A 70 17.76 10.98 -2.73
C PRO A 70 16.97 9.72 -3.11
N ALA A 71 17.22 9.22 -4.32
CA ALA A 71 16.57 8.00 -4.79
C ALA A 71 17.01 6.81 -3.90
N GLY A 72 16.08 6.24 -3.12
CA GLY A 72 16.35 5.13 -2.20
C GLY A 72 15.83 5.33 -0.78
N ASP A 73 15.52 6.56 -0.37
CA ASP A 73 14.98 6.86 0.98
C ASP A 73 13.45 6.77 1.07
N GLY A 74 12.78 6.46 -0.06
CA GLY A 74 11.38 6.05 -0.08
C GLY A 74 11.24 4.59 0.37
N TYR A 75 10.09 4.20 0.91
CA TYR A 75 9.83 2.82 1.32
C TYR A 75 10.03 1.86 0.13
N THR A 76 11.20 1.20 0.07
CA THR A 76 11.55 0.32 -1.05
C THR A 76 11.85 -1.13 -0.64
N THR A 77 11.85 -1.52 0.65
CA THR A 77 12.47 -2.83 0.99
C THR A 77 11.71 -3.81 1.89
N ASP A 78 10.71 -3.46 2.72
CA ASP A 78 10.34 -4.42 3.79
C ASP A 78 8.88 -4.92 3.86
N GLY A 79 8.09 -4.82 2.78
CA GLY A 79 6.78 -5.48 2.75
C GLY A 79 5.70 -4.88 3.68
N ARG A 80 5.80 -3.58 3.99
CA ARG A 80 5.27 -2.86 5.17
C ARG A 80 3.95 -2.04 4.94
N MET A 81 2.89 -2.14 5.79
CA MET A 81 1.45 -1.73 5.55
C MET A 81 1.21 -0.29 5.21
N TRP A 82 0.79 -0.10 3.98
CA TRP A 82 0.17 1.10 3.44
C TRP A 82 -0.83 0.66 2.36
N ARG A 83 -1.90 1.44 2.18
CA ARG A 83 -2.92 1.18 1.15
C ARG A 83 -2.77 2.25 0.08
N THR A 84 -2.55 1.85 -1.17
CA THR A 84 -2.39 2.79 -2.30
C THR A 84 -3.61 2.71 -3.22
N PHE A 85 -4.27 3.86 -3.47
CA PHE A 85 -5.28 4.01 -4.53
C PHE A 85 -4.62 4.66 -5.73
N THR A 86 -4.75 4.04 -6.90
CA THR A 86 -4.34 4.67 -8.15
C THR A 86 -5.56 5.25 -8.84
N ILE A 87 -5.51 6.54 -9.17
CA ILE A 87 -6.45 7.16 -10.11
C ILE A 87 -5.67 7.50 -11.36
N ALA A 88 -6.09 6.94 -12.50
CA ALA A 88 -5.57 7.25 -13.81
C ALA A 88 -6.44 8.34 -14.45
N SER A 89 -5.91 9.54 -14.63
CA SER A 89 -6.55 10.55 -15.48
C SER A 89 -5.91 10.51 -16.86
N SER A 90 -6.75 10.46 -17.90
CA SER A 90 -6.33 10.79 -19.26
C SER A 90 -7.05 12.06 -19.67
N THR A 91 -6.30 13.04 -20.16
CA THR A 91 -6.89 14.20 -20.82
C THR A 91 -7.16 13.77 -22.25
N GLY A 92 -8.45 13.74 -22.65
CA GLY A 92 -8.82 13.49 -24.05
C GLY A 92 -8.19 14.55 -24.97
N PRO A 93 -8.03 14.26 -26.28
CA PRO A 93 -7.48 15.23 -27.21
C PRO A 93 -8.36 16.48 -27.22
N GLY A 94 -7.73 17.64 -26.93
CA GLY A 94 -8.27 18.96 -27.20
C GLY A 94 -7.99 19.40 -28.62
#